data_AF-A0A437M2F8-F1
#
_entry.id   AF-A0A437M2F8-F1
#
_cell.length_a   1.000
_cell.length_b   1.000
_cell.length_c   1.000
_cell.angle_alpha   90.00
_cell.angle_beta   90.00
_cell.angle_gamma   90.00
#
_symmetry.space_group_name_H-M   'P 1'
#
loop_
_entity.id
_entity.type
_entity.pdbx_description
1 polymer ?
#
loop_
_entity_poly.entity_id
_entity_poly.type
_entity_poly.pdbx_seq_one_letter_code
_entity_poly.pdbx_strand_id
1 'polypeptide(L)'
;MRRILPLLLILPALAGCSRVSSLMPGRSSGARGYDLQELTVSSPIFGEIIRAAAVCQMPVSLTAQDRAARIEAGALLAFARQGGEAARNQYLASVQPPAFDPARRGQDRSQYCGQKRLDVERADTFLNGAEGQALAERADNARRALGQ
;
A
#
# COMPACT_ATOMS: atom_id res chain seq x y z
N MET A 1 -3.81 -82.90 23.92
CA MET A 1 -3.95 -82.35 22.56
C MET A 1 -4.00 -80.84 22.65
N ARG A 2 -3.05 -80.15 22.01
CA ARG A 2 -2.91 -78.68 21.88
C ARG A 2 -4.01 -78.10 20.97
N ARG A 3 -4.74 -77.06 21.41
CA ARG A 3 -5.46 -76.08 20.54
C ARG A 3 -5.50 -74.73 21.30
N ILE A 4 -4.53 -73.84 21.07
CA ILE A 4 -4.57 -72.64 20.21
C ILE A 4 -5.42 -71.51 20.80
N LEU A 5 -4.72 -70.50 21.34
CA LEU A 5 -5.19 -69.13 21.60
C LEU A 5 -4.96 -68.30 20.32
N PRO A 6 -5.84 -67.35 19.95
CA PRO A 6 -5.49 -65.94 20.09
C PRO A 6 -6.69 -65.07 20.53
N LEU A 7 -6.54 -64.19 21.52
CA LEU A 7 -6.12 -62.79 21.36
C LEU A 7 -7.04 -61.99 20.39
N LEU A 8 -8.01 -61.26 20.93
CA LEU A 8 -8.65 -60.11 20.29
C LEU A 8 -9.10 -59.10 21.35
N LEU A 9 -8.14 -58.26 21.70
CA LEU A 9 -8.26 -57.03 22.49
C LEU A 9 -8.15 -55.89 21.49
N ILE A 10 -9.22 -55.20 21.08
CA ILE A 10 -9.11 -53.85 20.50
C ILE A 10 -10.33 -52.99 20.90
N LEU A 11 -10.01 -51.91 21.59
CA LEU A 11 -10.82 -50.78 22.04
C LEU A 11 -11.55 -50.07 20.88
N PRO A 12 -12.77 -49.50 21.09
CA PRO A 12 -13.30 -48.45 20.24
C PRO A 12 -13.02 -47.10 20.90
N ALA A 13 -11.89 -46.49 20.60
CA ALA A 13 -11.65 -45.08 20.89
C ALA A 13 -10.80 -44.48 19.77
N LEU A 14 -11.24 -43.32 19.27
CA LEU A 14 -10.67 -42.51 18.17
C LEU A 14 -11.37 -42.66 16.81
N ALA A 15 -12.59 -42.16 16.71
CA ALA A 15 -13.03 -41.46 15.50
C ALA A 15 -12.84 -39.96 15.76
N GLY A 16 -11.62 -39.50 15.50
CA GLY A 16 -11.24 -38.11 15.60
C GLY A 16 -12.01 -37.23 14.61
N CYS A 17 -12.13 -35.96 14.97
CA CYS A 17 -12.64 -34.89 14.13
C CYS A 17 -11.92 -34.87 12.78
N SER A 18 -12.58 -35.35 11.73
CA SER A 18 -12.22 -35.03 10.36
C SER A 18 -12.61 -33.57 10.10
N ARG A 19 -11.77 -32.64 10.59
CA ARG A 19 -11.64 -31.33 9.94
C ARG A 19 -11.21 -31.67 8.51
N VAL A 20 -12.13 -31.52 7.57
CA VAL A 20 -11.79 -31.35 6.16
C VAL A 20 -10.93 -30.11 6.10
N SER A 21 -9.62 -30.30 6.21
CA SER A 21 -8.63 -29.34 5.80
C SER A 21 -8.82 -29.19 4.31
N SER A 22 -9.55 -28.16 3.90
CA SER A 22 -9.50 -27.63 2.56
C SER A 22 -8.03 -27.35 2.23
N LEU A 23 -7.39 -28.29 1.56
CA LEU A 23 -6.20 -28.09 0.76
C LEU A 23 -6.61 -27.23 -0.45
N MET A 24 -6.92 -25.95 -0.19
CA MET A 24 -6.80 -24.93 -1.22
C MET A 24 -5.36 -24.44 -1.18
N PRO A 25 -4.57 -24.59 -2.25
CA PRO A 25 -3.28 -23.93 -2.34
C PRO A 25 -3.54 -22.43 -2.28
N GLY A 26 -3.09 -21.80 -1.19
CA GLY A 26 -3.29 -20.38 -0.91
C GLY A 26 -2.68 -19.51 -2.00
N ARG A 27 -3.51 -19.12 -2.97
CA ARG A 27 -3.23 -18.05 -3.94
C ARG A 27 -3.24 -16.71 -3.19
N SER A 28 -2.16 -16.36 -2.50
CA SER A 28 -2.11 -15.07 -1.78
C SER A 28 -0.75 -14.39 -1.75
N SER A 29 0.30 -14.97 -2.34
CA SER A 29 1.61 -14.31 -2.47
C SER A 29 1.66 -13.38 -3.70
N GLY A 30 1.12 -13.80 -4.84
CA GLY A 30 1.16 -13.01 -6.09
C GLY A 30 0.34 -11.72 -6.04
N ALA A 31 -0.85 -11.76 -5.45
CA ALA A 31 -1.69 -10.56 -5.29
C ALA A 31 -1.05 -9.53 -4.35
N ARG A 32 -0.48 -9.98 -3.21
CA ARG A 32 0.23 -9.10 -2.27
C ARG A 32 1.47 -8.46 -2.90
N GLY A 33 2.26 -9.22 -3.66
CA GLY A 33 3.43 -8.68 -4.36
C GLY A 33 3.05 -7.63 -5.40
N TYR A 34 1.99 -7.87 -6.16
CA TYR A 34 1.45 -6.91 -7.13
C TYR A 34 0.94 -5.64 -6.47
N ASP A 35 0.15 -5.76 -5.40
CA ASP A 35 -0.40 -4.60 -4.67
C ASP A 35 0.73 -3.72 -4.08
N LEU A 36 1.78 -4.34 -3.53
CA LEU A 36 2.94 -3.61 -3.02
C LEU A 36 3.73 -2.94 -4.14
N GLN A 37 3.93 -3.62 -5.27
CA GLN A 37 4.62 -3.05 -6.40
C GLN A 37 3.86 -1.84 -6.96
N GLU A 38 2.55 -1.97 -7.16
CA GLU A 38 1.69 -0.88 -7.62
C GLU A 38 1.75 0.33 -6.68
N LEU A 39 1.66 0.10 -5.36
CA LEU A 39 1.81 1.16 -4.36
C LEU A 39 3.17 1.86 -4.45
N THR A 40 4.27 1.12 -4.60
CA THR A 40 5.61 1.73 -4.70
C THR A 40 5.83 2.51 -6.00
N VAL A 41 5.09 2.18 -7.07
CA VAL A 41 5.18 2.89 -8.36
C VAL A 41 4.27 4.13 -8.38
N SER A 42 3.05 4.03 -7.88
CA SER A 42 2.06 5.11 -7.97
C SER A 42 2.19 6.14 -6.84
N SER A 43 2.58 5.72 -5.63
CA SER A 43 2.61 6.62 -4.47
C SER A 43 3.60 7.79 -4.59
N PRO A 44 4.78 7.69 -5.25
CA PRO A 44 5.63 8.86 -5.42
C PRO A 44 4.96 9.95 -6.25
N ILE A 45 4.22 9.57 -7.30
CA ILE A 45 3.52 10.50 -8.20
C ILE A 45 2.45 11.28 -7.43
N PHE A 46 1.57 10.58 -6.72
CA PHE A 46 0.53 11.26 -5.93
C PHE A 46 1.11 12.06 -4.78
N GLY A 47 2.13 11.53 -4.10
CA GLY A 47 2.81 12.22 -3.01
C GLY A 47 3.44 13.54 -3.46
N GLU A 48 4.12 13.55 -4.62
CA GLU A 48 4.69 14.76 -5.21
C GLU A 48 3.59 15.77 -5.57
N ILE A 49 2.54 15.33 -6.26
CA ILE A 49 1.46 16.22 -6.72
C ILE A 49 0.70 16.86 -5.55
N ILE A 50 0.38 16.09 -4.50
CA ILE A 50 -0.36 16.60 -3.34
C ILE A 50 0.49 17.61 -2.55
N ARG A 51 1.78 17.35 -2.37
CA ARG A 51 2.69 18.34 -1.77
C ARG A 51 2.89 19.57 -2.65
N ALA A 52 2.94 19.41 -3.98
CA ALA A 52 2.97 20.52 -4.91
C ALA A 52 1.73 21.40 -4.75
N ALA A 53 0.54 20.80 -4.61
CA ALA A 53 -0.71 21.53 -4.39
C ALA A 53 -0.64 22.40 -3.12
N ALA A 54 -0.13 21.85 -2.01
CA ALA A 54 0.04 22.58 -0.75
C ALA A 54 0.97 23.79 -0.91
N VAL A 55 2.15 23.59 -1.51
CA VAL A 55 3.12 24.67 -1.76
C VAL A 55 2.59 25.70 -2.74
N CYS A 56 1.77 25.29 -3.71
CA CYS A 56 1.21 26.15 -4.74
C CYS A 56 -0.15 26.75 -4.37
N GLN A 57 -0.66 26.48 -3.17
CA GLN A 57 -1.99 26.91 -2.70
C GLN A 57 -3.11 26.54 -3.67
N MET A 58 -2.98 25.38 -4.33
CA MET A 58 -3.99 24.87 -5.24
C MET A 58 -5.01 24.05 -4.44
N PRO A 59 -6.31 24.20 -4.72
CA PRO A 59 -7.33 23.44 -4.03
C PRO A 59 -7.22 21.96 -4.41
N VAL A 60 -7.34 21.11 -3.39
CA VAL A 60 -7.54 19.66 -3.53
C VAL A 60 -8.70 19.30 -2.63
N SER A 61 -9.63 18.49 -3.10
CA SER A 61 -10.78 18.05 -2.31
C SER A 61 -10.34 17.27 -1.06
N LEU A 62 -11.12 17.37 0.02
CA LEU A 62 -10.84 16.64 1.26
C LEU A 62 -10.80 15.12 1.04
N THR A 63 -11.67 14.59 0.18
CA THR A 63 -11.68 13.17 -0.19
C THR A 63 -10.39 12.75 -0.86
N ALA A 64 -9.87 13.55 -1.80
CA ALA A 64 -8.60 13.24 -2.45
C ALA A 64 -7.41 13.33 -1.47
N GLN A 65 -7.42 14.33 -0.56
CA GLN A 65 -6.40 14.43 0.49
C GLN A 65 -6.39 13.22 1.43
N ASP A 66 -7.57 12.77 1.90
CA ASP A 66 -7.69 11.58 2.76
C ASP A 66 -7.16 10.32 2.06
N ARG A 67 -7.59 10.10 0.81
CA ARG A 67 -7.16 8.94 0.02
C ARG A 67 -5.66 8.98 -0.25
N ALA A 68 -5.10 10.14 -0.60
CA ALA A 68 -3.66 10.31 -0.78
C ALA A 68 -2.89 9.98 0.50
N ALA A 69 -3.36 10.44 1.66
CA ALA A 69 -2.74 10.14 2.96
C ALA A 69 -2.74 8.64 3.27
N ARG A 70 -3.83 7.93 2.96
CA ARG A 70 -3.92 6.46 3.13
C ARG A 70 -2.95 5.73 2.19
N ILE A 71 -2.84 6.17 0.94
CA ILE A 71 -1.88 5.65 -0.04
C ILE A 71 -0.44 5.85 0.45
N GLU A 72 -0.10 7.05 0.90
CA GLU A 72 1.23 7.38 1.43
C GLU A 72 1.58 6.56 2.67
N ALA A 73 0.63 6.38 3.60
CA ALA A 73 0.85 5.56 4.79
C ALA A 73 1.17 4.09 4.42
N GLY A 74 0.48 3.54 3.41
CA GLY A 74 0.79 2.22 2.87
C GLY A 74 2.18 2.16 2.20
N ALA A 75 2.51 3.18 1.41
CA ALA A 75 3.80 3.29 0.72
C ALA A 75 4.98 3.38 1.70
N LEU A 76 4.88 4.19 2.75
CA LEU A 76 5.92 4.34 3.76
C LEU A 76 6.30 3.00 4.41
N LEU A 77 5.30 2.16 4.70
CA LEU A 77 5.53 0.81 5.22
C LEU A 77 6.10 -0.12 4.15
N ALA A 78 5.62 -0.04 2.91
CA ALA A 78 6.14 -0.84 1.81
C ALA A 78 7.63 -0.57 1.56
N PHE A 79 8.03 0.71 1.43
CA PHE A 79 9.43 1.11 1.28
C PHE A 79 10.26 0.71 2.50
N ALA A 80 9.75 0.91 3.72
CA ALA A 80 10.45 0.48 4.93
C ALA A 80 10.67 -1.05 4.99
N ARG A 81 9.72 -1.85 4.50
CA ARG A 81 9.86 -3.31 4.44
C ARG A 81 10.81 -3.77 3.34
N GLN A 82 10.93 -3.03 2.25
CA GLN A 82 11.85 -3.36 1.15
C GLN A 82 13.32 -3.02 1.44
N GLY A 83 13.58 -1.88 2.10
CA GLY A 83 14.95 -1.39 2.28
C GLY A 83 15.20 -0.64 3.59
N GLY A 84 14.38 -0.89 4.62
CA GLY A 84 14.51 -0.27 5.93
C GLY A 84 14.24 1.24 5.91
N GLU A 85 14.77 1.93 6.92
CA GLU A 85 14.59 3.38 7.05
C GLU A 85 15.21 4.16 5.88
N ALA A 86 16.28 3.66 5.27
CA ALA A 86 16.92 4.30 4.13
C ALA A 86 15.97 4.42 2.94
N ALA A 87 15.29 3.33 2.57
CA ALA A 87 14.31 3.34 1.48
C ALA A 87 13.09 4.21 1.80
N ARG A 88 12.59 4.16 3.05
CA ARG A 88 11.53 5.07 3.53
C ARG A 88 11.93 6.53 3.37
N ASN A 89 13.16 6.88 3.80
CA ASN A 89 13.65 8.26 3.74
C ASN A 89 13.91 8.71 2.30
N GLN A 90 14.36 7.80 1.42
CA GLN A 90 14.51 8.08 0.00
C GLN A 90 13.15 8.35 -0.67
N TYR A 91 12.12 7.57 -0.33
CA TYR A 91 10.75 7.84 -0.74
C TYR A 91 10.29 9.22 -0.24
N LEU A 92 10.47 9.53 1.04
CA LEU A 92 10.10 10.83 1.59
C LEU A 92 10.84 11.98 0.92
N ALA A 93 12.09 11.79 0.48
CA ALA A 93 12.84 12.80 -0.24
C ALA A 93 12.35 12.96 -1.69
N SER A 94 11.96 11.88 -2.38
CA SER A 94 11.56 11.93 -3.80
C SER A 94 10.25 12.66 -4.05
N VAL A 95 9.43 12.78 -3.01
CA VAL A 95 8.11 13.39 -3.07
C VAL A 95 8.08 14.84 -2.59
N GLN A 96 9.22 15.38 -2.13
CA GLN A 96 9.28 16.77 -1.68
C GLN A 96 9.29 17.73 -2.87
N PRO A 97 8.56 18.86 -2.77
CA PRO A 97 8.74 19.97 -3.69
C PRO A 97 10.20 20.45 -3.68
N PRO A 98 10.69 21.01 -4.80
CA PRO A 98 12.02 21.58 -4.83
C PRO A 98 12.14 22.74 -3.84
N ALA A 99 13.36 22.99 -3.37
CA ALA A 99 13.65 24.25 -2.68
C ALA A 99 13.55 25.41 -3.69
N PHE A 100 12.85 26.47 -3.30
CA PHE A 100 12.76 27.70 -4.09
C PHE A 100 13.82 28.69 -3.64
N ASP A 101 14.50 29.29 -4.60
CA ASP A 101 15.56 30.27 -4.37
C ASP A 101 14.96 31.64 -4.01
N PRO A 102 15.20 32.15 -2.79
CA PRO A 102 14.73 33.48 -2.38
C PRO A 102 15.22 34.61 -3.30
N ALA A 103 16.41 34.45 -3.90
CA ALA A 103 16.98 35.45 -4.80
C ALA A 103 16.16 35.63 -6.08
N ARG A 104 15.40 34.61 -6.48
CA ARG A 104 14.53 34.63 -7.67
C ARG A 104 13.15 35.21 -7.40
N ARG A 105 12.89 35.71 -6.18
CA ARG A 105 11.65 36.41 -5.79
C ARG A 105 10.37 35.64 -6.18
N GLY A 106 10.41 34.31 -6.10
CA GLY A 106 9.27 33.43 -6.39
C GLY A 106 8.99 33.15 -7.87
N GLN A 107 9.87 33.54 -8.80
CA GLN A 107 9.73 33.20 -10.22
C GLN A 107 9.80 31.69 -10.47
N ASP A 108 10.73 31.02 -9.81
CA ASP A 108 10.91 29.56 -9.85
C ASP A 108 9.71 28.82 -9.24
N ARG A 109 9.18 29.29 -8.10
CA ARG A 109 7.92 28.78 -7.53
C ARG A 109 6.75 28.96 -8.50
N SER A 110 6.63 30.14 -9.12
CA SER A 110 5.55 30.42 -10.07
C SER A 110 5.63 29.51 -11.31
N GLN A 111 6.84 29.27 -11.83
CA GLN A 111 7.07 28.33 -12.94
C GLN A 111 6.69 26.90 -12.54
N TYR A 112 7.19 26.42 -11.40
CA TYR A 112 6.87 25.10 -10.86
C TYR A 112 5.37 24.91 -10.68
N CYS A 113 4.69 25.87 -10.05
CA CYS A 113 3.25 25.84 -9.85
C CYS A 113 2.47 25.90 -11.17
N GLY A 114 2.94 26.69 -12.15
CA GLY A 114 2.37 26.71 -13.49
C GLY A 114 2.39 25.34 -14.17
N GLN A 115 3.48 24.58 -14.00
CA GLN A 115 3.62 23.23 -14.55
C GLN A 115 2.74 22.21 -13.82
N LYS A 116 2.56 22.34 -12.51
CA LYS A 116 1.84 21.37 -11.68
C LYS A 116 0.32 21.47 -11.70
N ARG A 117 -0.26 22.57 -12.20
CA ARG A 117 -1.71 22.81 -12.13
C ARG A 117 -2.55 21.65 -12.69
N LEU A 118 -2.26 21.22 -13.92
CA LEU A 118 -3.01 20.14 -14.56
C LEU A 118 -2.80 18.79 -13.87
N ASP A 119 -1.62 18.55 -13.31
CA ASP A 119 -1.33 17.32 -12.58
C ASP A 119 -2.15 17.27 -11.28
N VAL A 120 -2.28 18.39 -10.57
CA VAL A 120 -3.11 18.52 -9.37
C VAL A 120 -4.58 18.26 -9.69
N GLU A 121 -5.12 18.88 -10.75
CA GLU A 121 -6.51 18.66 -11.18
C GLU A 121 -6.79 17.20 -11.56
N ARG A 122 -5.86 16.55 -12.27
CA ARG A 122 -5.98 15.14 -12.64
C ARG A 122 -5.87 14.23 -11.43
N ALA A 123 -4.94 14.50 -10.52
CA ALA A 123 -4.81 13.72 -9.29
C ALA A 123 -6.06 13.85 -8.42
N ASP A 124 -6.61 15.05 -8.25
CA ASP A 124 -7.85 15.26 -7.51
C ASP A 124 -9.01 14.48 -8.15
N THR A 125 -9.15 14.54 -9.47
CA THR A 125 -10.18 13.79 -10.21
C THR A 125 -10.03 12.27 -10.03
N PHE A 126 -8.81 11.74 -10.25
CA PHE A 126 -8.51 10.32 -10.09
C PHE A 126 -8.78 9.85 -8.66
N LEU A 127 -8.28 10.61 -7.67
CA LEU A 127 -8.41 10.26 -6.27
C LEU A 127 -9.86 10.35 -5.80
N ASN A 128 -10.73 11.15 -6.43
CA ASN A 128 -12.17 11.13 -6.16
C ASN A 128 -12.90 9.96 -6.83
N GLY A 129 -12.34 9.37 -7.88
CA GLY A 129 -12.92 8.26 -8.63
C GLY A 129 -12.89 6.90 -7.92
N ALA A 130 -13.46 5.90 -8.60
CA ALA A 130 -13.47 4.51 -8.14
C ALA A 130 -12.05 3.92 -8.13
N GLU A 131 -11.20 4.27 -9.09
CA GLU A 131 -9.80 3.81 -9.10
C GLU A 131 -9.02 4.35 -7.90
N GLY A 132 -9.21 5.63 -7.56
CA GLY A 132 -8.61 6.26 -6.38
C GLY A 132 -9.02 5.57 -5.06
N GLN A 133 -10.31 5.25 -4.92
CA GLN A 133 -10.81 4.46 -3.78
C GLN A 133 -10.16 3.08 -3.71
N ALA A 134 -10.11 2.36 -4.84
CA ALA A 134 -9.56 1.02 -4.90
C ALA A 134 -8.06 1.02 -4.53
N LEU A 135 -7.30 2.03 -4.97
CA LEU A 135 -5.89 2.18 -4.62
C LEU A 135 -5.71 2.46 -3.12
N ALA A 136 -6.55 3.33 -2.53
CA ALA A 136 -6.52 3.59 -1.09
C ALA A 136 -6.86 2.34 -0.25
N GLU A 137 -7.82 1.51 -0.71
CA GLU A 137 -8.13 0.23 -0.06
C GLU A 137 -6.97 -0.77 -0.15
N ARG A 138 -6.30 -0.86 -1.32
CA ARG A 138 -5.09 -1.67 -1.47
C ARG A 138 -3.98 -1.19 -0.53
N ALA A 139 -3.79 0.13 -0.40
CA ALA A 139 -2.83 0.71 0.54
C ALA A 139 -3.10 0.31 2.00
N ASP A 140 -4.37 0.38 2.43
CA ASP A 140 -4.76 -0.04 3.78
C ASP A 140 -4.59 -1.54 4.00
N ASN A 141 -4.93 -2.36 2.98
CA ASN A 141 -4.72 -3.80 3.03
C ASN A 141 -3.23 -4.13 3.16
N ALA A 142 -2.38 -3.49 2.36
CA ALA A 142 -0.93 -3.63 2.42
C ALA A 142 -0.40 -3.23 3.81
N ARG A 143 -0.86 -2.08 4.34
CA ARG A 143 -0.50 -1.64 5.69
C ARG A 143 -0.87 -2.65 6.77
N ARG A 144 -2.09 -3.20 6.74
CA ARG A 144 -2.51 -4.24 7.69
C ARG A 144 -1.66 -5.50 7.57
N ALA A 145 -1.31 -5.90 6.35
CA ALA A 145 -0.48 -7.09 6.11
C ALA A 145 0.99 -6.89 6.52
N LEU A 146 1.52 -5.67 6.39
CA LEU A 146 2.90 -5.33 6.72
C LEU A 146 3.08 -4.85 8.18
N GLY A 147 2.00 -4.53 8.90
CA GLY A 147 2.04 -4.11 10.30
C GLY A 147 1.90 -5.27 11.30
N GLN A 148 1.60 -6.47 10.82
CA GLN A 148 1.75 -7.73 11.56
C GLN A 148 3.19 -8.25 11.46
#